data_AF-A0A7J8K8M0-F1
#
_entry.id   AF-A0A7J8K8M0-F1
#
_cell.length_a   1.000
_cell.length_b   1.000
_cell.length_c   1.000
_cell.angle_alpha   90.00
_cell.angle_beta   90.00
_cell.angle_gamma   90.00
#
_symmetry.space_group_name_H-M   'P 1'
#
loop_
_entity.id
_entity.type
_entity.pdbx_description
1 polymer ?
#
loop_
_entity_poly.entity_id
_entity_poly.type
_entity_poly.pdbx_seq_one_letter_code
_entity_poly.pdbx_strand_id
1 'polypeptide(L)'
;MGISVVSYTLKDIHDDQDYLHSLGKARTAQVQKDARIGEAEAKRDAGIREAKAKQEKVSAQYLSEIEMAKAQRDYELKKAAYDIEVNTRRAQADLAYQLQVAKTKQQIEEQRVQVQVVERAQQVAVQEQEIARREKELEARVRKPAEAERYKLERLAEAEKSQLIMQAEAEAESVRMRGEAQAFAIGARARAEAEQMAKKAEAFQLYQEAAQLDMLLEKLPQVAEEISGPLTSANKITMVSSGSGAVGAAKVTGEVLDILSRLPESVERLTGISISQVRFSRVGPVQ
;
A
#
# COMPACT_ATOMS: atom_id res chain seq x y z
N MET A 1 190.21 -15.70 -42.67
CA MET A 1 189.52 -14.40 -42.47
C MET A 1 188.20 -14.47 -43.25
N GLY A 2 186.99 -14.65 -42.70
CA GLY A 2 186.53 -14.58 -41.32
C GLY A 2 185.55 -13.40 -41.14
N ILE A 3 184.24 -13.69 -41.25
CA ILE A 3 183.04 -12.85 -41.02
C ILE A 3 182.38 -12.27 -42.30
N SER A 4 181.12 -12.70 -42.57
CA SER A 4 180.17 -12.07 -43.49
C SER A 4 178.96 -11.56 -42.70
N VAL A 5 178.51 -10.34 -42.98
CA VAL A 5 177.39 -9.68 -42.29
C VAL A 5 176.05 -10.27 -42.76
N VAL A 6 175.21 -10.73 -41.82
CA VAL A 6 173.93 -11.42 -42.11
C VAL A 6 172.73 -10.46 -42.09
N SER A 7 172.77 -9.39 -41.30
CA SER A 7 171.81 -8.29 -41.42
C SER A 7 172.33 -7.02 -40.76
N TYR A 8 171.91 -5.87 -41.27
CA TYR A 8 172.07 -4.57 -40.61
C TYR A 8 170.73 -4.20 -39.98
N THR A 9 170.70 -4.02 -38.66
CA THR A 9 169.50 -3.57 -37.94
C THR A 9 169.81 -2.22 -37.31
N LEU A 10 169.11 -1.19 -37.77
CA LEU A 10 169.18 0.14 -37.17
C LEU A 10 168.63 0.05 -35.74
N LYS A 11 169.43 0.48 -34.76
CA LYS A 11 169.09 0.33 -33.34
C LYS A 11 168.42 1.58 -32.77
N ASP A 12 168.87 2.76 -33.19
CA ASP A 12 168.32 4.04 -32.74
C ASP A 12 168.55 5.12 -33.81
N ILE A 13 167.60 6.05 -33.93
CA ILE A 13 167.65 7.19 -34.86
C ILE A 13 167.34 8.43 -34.02
N HIS A 14 168.35 9.31 -33.85
CA HIS A 14 168.22 10.55 -33.10
C HIS A 14 168.30 11.75 -34.06
N ASP A 15 167.53 12.80 -33.76
CA ASP A 15 167.41 14.01 -34.58
C ASP A 15 167.59 15.25 -33.70
N ASP A 16 168.60 16.07 -34.03
CA ASP A 16 168.99 17.26 -33.25
C ASP A 16 168.06 18.47 -33.49
N GLN A 17 167.16 18.42 -34.49
CA GLN A 17 166.26 19.51 -34.88
C GLN A 17 164.76 19.22 -34.63
N ASP A 18 164.43 18.21 -33.81
CA ASP A 18 163.05 17.92 -33.34
C ASP A 18 161.98 17.70 -34.46
N TYR A 19 162.42 17.39 -35.68
CA TYR A 19 161.57 17.26 -36.86
C TYR A 19 160.67 16.02 -36.77
N LEU A 20 161.24 14.88 -36.35
CA LEU A 20 160.49 13.63 -36.15
C LEU A 20 159.40 13.77 -35.08
N HIS A 21 159.67 14.51 -34.00
CA HIS A 21 158.70 14.75 -32.94
C HIS A 21 157.53 15.64 -33.42
N SER A 22 157.84 16.66 -34.22
CA SER A 22 156.85 17.58 -34.79
C SER A 22 155.95 16.90 -35.84
N LEU A 23 156.51 16.00 -36.67
CA LEU A 23 155.73 15.19 -37.61
C LEU A 23 154.75 14.25 -36.88
N GLY A 24 155.19 13.68 -35.74
CA GLY A 24 154.35 12.86 -34.87
C GLY A 24 153.18 13.62 -34.25
N LYS A 25 153.38 14.87 -33.80
CA LYS A 25 152.32 15.72 -33.21
C LYS A 25 151.15 15.98 -34.17
N ALA A 26 151.45 16.25 -35.44
CA ALA A 26 150.40 16.46 -36.45
C ALA A 26 149.57 15.18 -36.68
N ARG A 27 150.24 14.03 -36.77
CA ARG A 27 149.56 12.74 -37.00
C ARG A 27 148.75 12.30 -35.78
N THR A 28 149.23 12.49 -34.55
CA THR A 28 148.47 12.17 -33.33
C THR A 28 147.26 13.08 -33.15
N ALA A 29 147.37 14.38 -33.44
CA ALA A 29 146.24 15.29 -33.44
C ALA A 29 145.17 14.90 -34.48
N GLN A 30 145.60 14.46 -35.67
CA GLN A 30 144.69 13.95 -36.70
C GLN A 30 143.96 12.69 -36.22
N VAL A 31 144.67 11.70 -35.68
CA VAL A 31 144.07 10.47 -35.14
C VAL A 31 143.11 10.77 -33.98
N GLN A 32 143.46 11.70 -33.08
CA GLN A 32 142.56 12.12 -31.98
C GLN A 32 141.32 12.87 -32.49
N LYS A 33 141.45 13.66 -33.57
CA LYS A 33 140.31 14.30 -34.23
C LYS A 33 139.40 13.24 -34.86
N ASP A 34 139.96 12.31 -35.61
CA ASP A 34 139.21 11.24 -36.28
C ASP A 34 138.53 10.31 -35.26
N ALA A 35 139.20 9.98 -34.15
CA ALA A 35 138.61 9.24 -33.04
C ALA A 35 137.44 10.00 -32.40
N ARG A 36 137.58 11.31 -32.15
CA ARG A 36 136.48 12.14 -31.62
C ARG A 36 135.30 12.26 -32.60
N ILE A 37 135.57 12.35 -33.90
CA ILE A 37 134.52 12.35 -34.94
C ILE A 37 133.80 11.00 -34.94
N GLY A 38 134.54 9.88 -34.96
CA GLY A 38 133.96 8.55 -34.90
C GLY A 38 133.13 8.31 -33.64
N GLU A 39 133.59 8.77 -32.47
CA GLU A 39 132.81 8.71 -31.23
C GLU A 39 131.53 9.56 -31.30
N ALA A 40 131.60 10.77 -31.86
CA ALA A 40 130.46 11.66 -31.99
C ALA A 40 129.41 11.12 -32.99
N GLU A 41 129.87 10.56 -34.11
CA GLU A 41 129.02 9.90 -35.10
C GLU A 41 128.37 8.65 -34.52
N ALA A 42 129.14 7.79 -33.84
CA ALA A 42 128.60 6.62 -33.17
C ALA A 42 127.57 6.99 -32.08
N LYS A 43 127.83 8.03 -31.28
CA LYS A 43 126.88 8.54 -30.29
C LYS A 43 125.62 9.10 -30.94
N ARG A 44 125.75 9.85 -32.04
CA ARG A 44 124.62 10.38 -32.82
C ARG A 44 123.76 9.25 -33.37
N ASP A 45 124.38 8.26 -34.01
CA ASP A 45 123.67 7.14 -34.62
C ASP A 45 123.01 6.23 -33.58
N ALA A 46 123.68 6.00 -32.45
CA ALA A 46 123.09 5.32 -31.31
C ALA A 46 121.86 6.08 -30.78
N GLY A 47 121.97 7.41 -30.60
CA GLY A 47 120.86 8.24 -30.17
C GLY A 47 119.68 8.26 -31.14
N ILE A 48 119.93 8.28 -32.45
CA ILE A 48 118.86 8.20 -33.47
C ILE A 48 118.18 6.83 -33.43
N ARG A 49 118.95 5.74 -33.33
CA ARG A 49 118.38 4.38 -33.23
C ARG A 49 117.57 4.21 -31.96
N GLU A 50 118.07 4.70 -30.83
CA GLU A 50 117.35 4.66 -29.55
C GLU A 50 116.06 5.49 -29.60
N ALA A 51 116.10 6.70 -30.16
CA ALA A 51 114.92 7.55 -30.32
C ALA A 51 113.87 6.89 -31.22
N LYS A 52 114.28 6.27 -32.34
CA LYS A 52 113.39 5.51 -33.22
C LYS A 52 112.78 4.30 -32.52
N ALA A 53 113.59 3.48 -31.86
CA ALA A 53 113.10 2.32 -31.11
C ALA A 53 112.13 2.73 -29.99
N LYS A 54 112.39 3.87 -29.32
CA LYS A 54 111.49 4.43 -28.31
C LYS A 54 110.19 4.94 -28.92
N GLN A 55 110.25 5.64 -30.06
CA GLN A 55 109.06 6.11 -30.78
C GLN A 55 108.20 4.92 -31.24
N GLU A 56 108.81 3.89 -31.82
CA GLU A 56 108.12 2.67 -32.26
C GLU A 56 107.46 1.96 -31.08
N LYS A 57 108.19 1.77 -29.97
CA LYS A 57 107.65 1.18 -28.72
C LYS A 57 106.43 1.96 -28.22
N VAL A 58 106.54 3.28 -28.10
CA VAL A 58 105.45 4.14 -27.60
C VAL A 58 104.27 4.11 -28.57
N SER A 59 104.52 4.12 -29.88
CA SER A 59 103.45 4.03 -30.89
C SER A 59 102.70 2.68 -30.81
N ALA A 60 103.42 1.57 -30.62
CA ALA A 60 102.81 0.25 -30.42
C ALA A 60 102.01 0.17 -29.12
N GLN A 61 102.50 0.81 -28.04
CA GLN A 61 101.76 0.92 -26.78
C GLN A 61 100.46 1.70 -26.96
N TYR A 62 100.50 2.87 -27.59
CA TYR A 62 99.28 3.66 -27.84
C TYR A 62 98.29 2.95 -28.75
N LEU A 63 98.77 2.27 -29.80
CA LEU A 63 97.89 1.45 -30.64
C LEU A 63 97.21 0.35 -29.82
N SER A 64 97.96 -0.33 -28.94
CA SER A 64 97.41 -1.35 -28.06
C SER A 64 96.38 -0.77 -27.09
N GLU A 65 96.67 0.38 -26.47
CA GLU A 65 95.74 1.08 -25.56
C GLU A 65 94.47 1.55 -26.28
N ILE A 66 94.58 2.06 -27.50
CA ILE A 66 93.43 2.46 -28.33
C ILE A 66 92.57 1.24 -28.64
N GLU A 67 93.16 0.11 -29.04
CA GLU A 67 92.41 -1.12 -29.32
C GLU A 67 91.77 -1.70 -28.06
N MET A 68 92.46 -1.66 -26.91
CA MET A 68 91.87 -2.05 -25.62
C MET A 68 90.68 -1.14 -25.24
N ALA A 69 90.82 0.18 -25.39
CA ALA A 69 89.75 1.12 -25.10
C ALA A 69 88.55 0.96 -26.04
N LYS A 70 88.79 0.69 -27.33
CA LYS A 70 87.73 0.33 -28.28
C LYS A 70 87.03 -0.96 -27.87
N ALA A 71 87.78 -2.02 -27.56
CA ALA A 71 87.21 -3.28 -27.12
C ALA A 71 86.37 -3.13 -25.84
N GLN A 72 86.85 -2.34 -24.88
CA GLN A 72 86.12 -2.02 -23.65
C GLN A 72 84.82 -1.27 -23.93
N ARG A 73 84.88 -0.20 -24.73
CA ARG A 73 83.70 0.57 -25.13
C ARG A 73 82.68 -0.31 -25.85
N ASP A 74 83.13 -1.12 -26.81
CA ASP A 74 82.25 -1.98 -27.60
C ASP A 74 81.64 -3.09 -26.74
N TYR A 75 82.39 -3.62 -25.75
CA TYR A 75 81.87 -4.54 -24.74
C TYR A 75 80.79 -3.87 -23.88
N GLU A 76 81.04 -2.66 -23.37
CA GLU A 76 80.07 -1.91 -22.56
C GLU A 76 78.80 -1.56 -23.35
N LEU A 77 78.94 -1.15 -24.61
CA LEU A 77 77.81 -0.90 -25.50
C LEU A 77 76.97 -2.16 -25.72
N LYS A 78 77.62 -3.30 -25.99
CA LYS A 78 76.91 -4.59 -26.14
C LYS A 78 76.24 -5.01 -24.85
N LYS A 79 76.93 -4.88 -23.72
CA LYS A 79 76.36 -5.19 -22.39
C LYS A 79 75.13 -4.33 -22.11
N ALA A 80 75.21 -3.02 -22.32
CA ALA A 80 74.09 -2.12 -22.13
C ALA A 80 72.90 -2.47 -23.06
N ALA A 81 73.17 -2.83 -24.33
CA ALA A 81 72.13 -3.26 -25.25
C ALA A 81 71.42 -4.54 -24.76
N TYR A 82 72.18 -5.55 -24.30
CA TYR A 82 71.59 -6.76 -23.74
C TYR A 82 70.85 -6.51 -22.43
N ASP A 83 71.37 -5.65 -21.55
CA ASP A 83 70.69 -5.29 -20.30
C ASP A 83 69.35 -4.60 -20.58
N ILE A 84 69.29 -3.71 -21.58
CA ILE A 84 68.03 -3.09 -22.03
C ILE A 84 67.06 -4.16 -22.52
N GLU A 85 67.52 -5.10 -23.36
CA GLU A 85 66.67 -6.16 -23.89
C GLU A 85 66.15 -7.07 -22.77
N VAL A 86 67.03 -7.55 -21.89
CA VAL A 86 66.67 -8.40 -20.75
C VAL A 86 65.69 -7.69 -19.84
N ASN A 87 65.94 -6.41 -19.51
CA ASN A 87 65.04 -5.64 -18.65
C ASN A 87 63.68 -5.39 -19.31
N THR A 88 63.65 -5.11 -20.62
CA THR A 88 62.40 -4.95 -21.37
C THR A 88 61.61 -6.26 -21.39
N ARG A 89 62.27 -7.39 -21.65
CA ARG A 89 61.64 -8.72 -21.63
C ARG A 89 61.13 -9.09 -20.23
N ARG A 90 61.91 -8.79 -19.18
CA ARG A 90 61.48 -8.97 -17.78
C ARG A 90 60.27 -8.13 -17.45
N ALA A 91 60.29 -6.83 -17.74
CA ALA A 91 59.15 -5.94 -17.51
C ALA A 91 57.91 -6.39 -18.28
N GLN A 92 58.06 -6.84 -19.53
CA GLN A 92 56.96 -7.43 -20.31
C GLN A 92 56.42 -8.71 -19.68
N ALA A 93 57.30 -9.60 -19.21
CA ALA A 93 56.90 -10.83 -18.52
C ALA A 93 56.15 -10.53 -17.22
N ASP A 94 56.63 -9.55 -16.44
CA ASP A 94 55.98 -9.12 -15.19
C ASP A 94 54.60 -8.50 -15.46
N LEU A 95 54.49 -7.63 -16.47
CA LEU A 95 53.20 -7.06 -16.90
C LEU A 95 52.25 -8.13 -17.42
N ALA A 96 52.74 -9.08 -18.21
CA ALA A 96 51.94 -10.21 -18.70
C ALA A 96 51.45 -11.09 -17.55
N TYR A 97 52.30 -11.36 -16.56
CA TYR A 97 51.95 -12.09 -15.36
C TYR A 97 50.88 -11.34 -14.55
N GLN A 98 51.06 -10.05 -14.28
CA GLN A 98 50.07 -9.23 -13.56
C GLN A 98 48.74 -9.16 -14.31
N LEU A 99 48.77 -9.01 -15.64
CA LEU A 99 47.59 -9.03 -16.48
C LEU A 99 46.87 -10.38 -16.40
N GLN A 100 47.60 -11.48 -16.42
CA GLN A 100 47.03 -12.83 -16.28
C GLN A 100 46.38 -13.01 -14.91
N VAL A 101 47.04 -12.58 -13.83
CA VAL A 101 46.46 -12.60 -12.48
C VAL A 101 45.18 -11.78 -12.41
N ALA A 102 45.15 -10.59 -13.00
CA ALA A 102 43.96 -9.74 -13.05
C ALA A 102 42.82 -10.39 -13.84
N LYS A 103 43.10 -10.98 -15.00
CA LYS A 103 42.12 -11.73 -15.80
C LYS A 103 41.56 -12.93 -15.04
N THR A 104 42.42 -13.75 -14.44
CA THR A 104 41.98 -14.90 -13.65
C THR A 104 41.16 -14.45 -12.44
N LYS A 105 41.53 -13.36 -11.76
CA LYS A 105 40.73 -12.78 -10.68
C LYS A 105 39.36 -12.32 -11.17
N GLN A 106 39.29 -11.64 -12.32
CA GLN A 106 38.01 -11.25 -12.92
C GLN A 106 37.13 -12.48 -13.21
N GLN A 107 37.70 -13.53 -13.82
CA GLN A 107 36.98 -14.78 -14.09
C GLN A 107 36.47 -15.46 -12.82
N ILE A 108 37.27 -15.48 -11.75
CA ILE A 108 36.85 -16.01 -10.45
C ILE A 108 35.68 -15.20 -9.90
N GLU A 109 35.74 -13.87 -9.93
CA GLU A 109 34.66 -13.01 -9.44
C GLU A 109 33.38 -13.15 -10.29
N GLU A 110 33.50 -13.24 -11.62
CA GLU A 110 32.37 -13.55 -12.51
C GLU A 110 31.70 -14.89 -12.14
N GLN A 111 32.51 -15.95 -11.92
CA GLN A 111 32.01 -17.24 -11.46
C GLN A 111 31.37 -17.17 -10.07
N ARG A 112 31.94 -16.41 -9.13
CA ARG A 112 31.37 -16.22 -7.79
C ARG A 112 30.02 -15.52 -7.85
N VAL A 113 29.89 -14.48 -8.66
CA VAL A 113 28.60 -13.80 -8.87
C VAL A 113 27.58 -14.77 -9.48
N GLN A 114 27.99 -15.60 -10.45
CA GLN A 114 27.10 -16.60 -11.03
C GLN A 114 26.63 -17.63 -10.00
N VAL A 115 27.52 -18.13 -9.14
CA VAL A 115 27.16 -19.02 -8.03
C VAL A 115 26.17 -18.33 -7.09
N GLN A 116 26.42 -17.07 -6.73
CA GLN A 116 25.52 -16.31 -5.85
C GLN A 116 24.14 -16.08 -6.47
N VAL A 117 24.06 -15.83 -7.78
CA VAL A 117 22.77 -15.70 -8.49
C VAL A 117 22.00 -17.02 -8.45
N VAL A 118 22.68 -18.15 -8.67
CA VAL A 118 22.06 -19.49 -8.59
C VAL A 118 21.58 -19.79 -7.17
N GLU A 119 22.40 -19.51 -6.15
CA GLU A 119 22.02 -19.66 -4.74
C GLU A 119 20.81 -18.81 -4.39
N ARG A 120 20.79 -17.53 -4.80
CA ARG A 120 19.63 -16.64 -4.57
C ARG A 120 18.39 -17.14 -5.31
N ALA A 121 18.52 -17.59 -6.55
CA ALA A 121 17.40 -18.16 -7.31
C ALA A 121 16.84 -19.41 -6.62
N GLN A 122 17.70 -20.29 -6.08
CA GLN A 122 17.28 -21.43 -5.28
C GLN A 122 16.60 -20.99 -3.98
N GLN A 123 17.11 -19.99 -3.28
CA GLN A 123 16.46 -19.44 -2.08
C GLN A 123 15.07 -18.89 -2.39
N VAL A 124 14.91 -18.13 -3.48
CA VAL A 124 13.62 -17.62 -3.93
C VAL A 124 12.67 -18.78 -4.26
N ALA A 125 13.14 -19.80 -4.99
CA ALA A 125 12.33 -20.98 -5.30
C ALA A 125 11.87 -21.74 -4.04
N VAL A 126 12.73 -21.88 -3.04
CA VAL A 126 12.36 -22.47 -1.74
C VAL A 126 11.33 -21.59 -1.02
N GLN A 127 11.53 -20.27 -0.98
CA GLN A 127 10.58 -19.35 -0.36
C GLN A 127 9.22 -19.36 -1.06
N GLU A 128 9.18 -19.39 -2.40
CA GLU A 128 7.93 -19.53 -3.16
C GLU A 128 7.20 -20.83 -2.82
N GLN A 129 7.94 -21.94 -2.68
CA GLN A 129 7.35 -23.21 -2.25
C GLN A 129 6.83 -23.16 -0.80
N GLU A 130 7.54 -22.49 0.11
CA GLU A 130 7.08 -22.27 1.48
C GLU A 130 5.83 -21.39 1.54
N ILE A 131 5.78 -20.31 0.76
CA ILE A 131 4.60 -19.44 0.63
C ILE A 131 3.42 -20.25 0.10
N ALA A 132 3.61 -21.02 -0.98
CA ALA A 132 2.55 -21.84 -1.56
C ALA A 132 2.04 -22.91 -0.57
N ARG A 133 2.93 -23.52 0.24
CA ARG A 133 2.52 -24.44 1.31
C ARG A 133 1.70 -23.69 2.36
N ARG A 134 2.17 -22.52 2.80
CA ARG A 134 1.52 -21.71 3.83
C ARG A 134 0.17 -21.16 3.38
N GLU A 135 0.03 -20.77 2.11
CA GLU A 135 -1.25 -20.39 1.51
C GLU A 135 -2.24 -21.53 1.55
N LYS A 136 -1.82 -22.75 1.15
CA LYS A 136 -2.67 -23.95 1.23
C LYS A 136 -3.07 -24.30 2.66
N GLU A 137 -2.15 -24.15 3.62
CA GLU A 137 -2.44 -24.34 5.04
C GLU A 137 -3.45 -23.31 5.56
N LEU A 138 -3.29 -22.03 5.21
CA LEU A 138 -4.22 -20.96 5.60
C LEU A 138 -5.58 -21.12 4.93
N GLU A 139 -5.61 -21.54 3.66
CA GLU A 139 -6.85 -21.85 2.95
C GLU A 139 -7.60 -22.99 3.64
N ALA A 140 -6.89 -24.07 4.00
CA ALA A 140 -7.49 -25.20 4.70
C ALA A 140 -7.92 -24.86 6.15
N ARG A 141 -7.13 -24.05 6.88
CA ARG A 141 -7.35 -23.79 8.32
C ARG A 141 -8.27 -22.61 8.59
N VAL A 142 -8.28 -21.59 7.73
CA VAL A 142 -9.01 -20.34 7.96
C VAL A 142 -10.14 -20.18 6.95
N ARG A 143 -9.86 -20.27 5.65
CA ARG A 143 -10.89 -19.99 4.63
C ARG A 143 -11.98 -21.07 4.62
N LYS A 144 -11.62 -22.36 4.61
CA LYS A 144 -12.63 -23.44 4.57
C LYS A 144 -13.56 -23.45 5.79
N PRO A 145 -13.08 -23.31 7.04
CA PRO A 145 -13.97 -23.20 8.19
C PRO A 145 -14.82 -21.93 8.17
N ALA A 146 -14.24 -20.78 7.79
CA ALA A 146 -14.98 -19.53 7.68
C ALA A 146 -16.07 -19.61 6.60
N GLU A 147 -15.81 -20.25 5.46
CA GLU A 147 -16.82 -20.51 4.44
C GLU A 147 -17.90 -21.47 4.93
N ALA A 148 -17.54 -22.51 5.67
CA ALA A 148 -18.49 -23.41 6.29
C ALA A 148 -19.38 -22.71 7.34
N GLU A 149 -18.81 -21.81 8.14
CA GLU A 149 -19.57 -20.98 9.10
C GLU A 149 -20.47 -19.98 8.39
N ARG A 150 -19.98 -19.29 7.35
CA ARG A 150 -20.79 -18.38 6.53
C ARG A 150 -21.97 -19.11 5.90
N TYR A 151 -21.73 -20.29 5.32
CA TYR A 151 -22.77 -21.11 4.74
C TYR A 151 -23.80 -21.56 5.78
N LYS A 152 -23.36 -21.99 6.97
CA LYS A 152 -24.27 -22.33 8.07
C LYS A 152 -25.12 -21.15 8.50
N LEU A 153 -24.51 -19.97 8.66
CA LEU A 153 -25.22 -18.74 9.07
C LEU A 153 -26.23 -18.30 8.01
N GLU A 154 -25.86 -18.30 6.73
CA GLU A 154 -26.76 -18.00 5.61
C GLU A 154 -27.96 -18.95 5.60
N ARG A 155 -27.73 -20.26 5.80
CA ARG A 155 -28.80 -21.26 5.88
C ARG A 155 -29.68 -21.10 7.11
N LEU A 156 -29.12 -20.77 8.27
CA LEU A 156 -29.89 -20.49 9.48
C LEU A 156 -30.74 -19.23 9.31
N ALA A 157 -30.18 -18.15 8.76
CA ALA A 157 -30.93 -16.92 8.48
C ALA A 157 -32.03 -17.13 7.43
N GLU A 158 -31.78 -17.95 6.40
CA GLU A 158 -32.80 -18.34 5.42
C GLU A 158 -33.91 -19.18 6.06
N ALA A 159 -33.55 -20.11 6.94
CA ALA A 159 -34.50 -20.91 7.70
C ALA A 159 -35.34 -20.04 8.65
N GLU A 160 -34.73 -19.11 9.40
CA GLU A 160 -35.43 -18.16 10.27
C GLU A 160 -36.37 -17.25 9.48
N LYS A 161 -35.91 -16.72 8.34
CA LYS A 161 -36.75 -15.93 7.45
C LYS A 161 -37.96 -16.75 6.97
N SER A 162 -37.74 -17.99 6.55
CA SER A 162 -38.83 -18.88 6.12
C SER A 162 -39.79 -19.23 7.25
N GLN A 163 -39.29 -19.47 8.47
CA GLN A 163 -40.10 -19.69 9.67
C GLN A 163 -40.96 -18.46 10.00
N LEU A 164 -40.38 -17.27 9.97
CA LEU A 164 -41.08 -16.02 10.25
C LEU A 164 -42.19 -15.75 9.22
N ILE A 165 -41.91 -15.98 7.93
CA ILE A 165 -42.92 -15.84 6.88
C ILE A 165 -44.05 -16.85 7.09
N MET A 166 -43.73 -18.11 7.36
CA MET A 166 -44.73 -19.15 7.60
C MET A 166 -45.57 -18.86 8.85
N GLN A 167 -44.96 -18.34 9.93
CA GLN A 167 -45.67 -17.91 11.13
C GLN A 167 -46.57 -16.71 10.84
N ALA A 168 -46.08 -15.69 10.13
CA ALA A 168 -46.86 -14.53 9.75
C ALA A 168 -48.04 -14.90 8.83
N GLU A 169 -47.83 -15.81 7.88
CA GLU A 169 -48.88 -16.36 7.02
C GLU A 169 -49.91 -17.15 7.84
N ALA A 170 -49.47 -18.01 8.76
CA ALA A 170 -50.34 -18.77 9.64
C ALA A 170 -51.16 -17.85 10.57
N GLU A 171 -50.55 -16.80 11.11
CA GLU A 171 -51.22 -15.79 11.91
C GLU A 171 -52.25 -15.01 11.07
N ALA A 172 -51.87 -14.55 9.89
CA ALA A 172 -52.76 -13.86 8.96
C ALA A 172 -53.96 -14.74 8.58
N GLU A 173 -53.72 -16.02 8.28
CA GLU A 173 -54.77 -16.97 7.97
C GLU A 173 -55.66 -17.25 9.19
N SER A 174 -55.09 -17.36 10.40
CA SER A 174 -55.86 -17.53 11.64
C SER A 174 -56.76 -16.32 11.92
N VAL A 175 -56.28 -15.10 11.67
CA VAL A 175 -57.05 -13.87 11.81
C VAL A 175 -58.15 -13.81 10.76
N ARG A 176 -57.86 -14.20 9.51
CA ARG A 176 -58.87 -14.31 8.44
C ARG A 176 -59.97 -15.30 8.82
N MET A 177 -59.61 -16.52 9.22
CA MET A 177 -60.58 -17.54 9.65
C MET A 177 -61.41 -17.09 10.85
N ARG A 178 -60.78 -16.45 11.86
CA ARG A 178 -61.50 -15.89 13.00
C ARG A 178 -62.43 -14.75 12.59
N GLY A 179 -61.99 -13.86 11.69
CA GLY A 179 -62.78 -12.77 11.14
C GLY A 179 -63.99 -13.28 10.36
N GLU A 180 -63.81 -14.29 9.51
CA GLU A 180 -64.90 -14.97 8.79
C GLU A 180 -65.86 -15.66 9.75
N ALA A 181 -65.35 -16.39 10.74
CA ALA A 181 -66.18 -17.03 11.77
C ALA A 181 -66.98 -16.02 12.60
N GLN A 182 -66.38 -14.89 12.98
CA GLN A 182 -67.07 -13.80 13.68
C GLN A 182 -68.10 -13.11 12.78
N ALA A 183 -67.77 -12.83 11.52
CA ALA A 183 -68.70 -12.25 10.56
C ALA A 183 -69.90 -13.18 10.32
N PHE A 184 -69.67 -14.49 10.21
CA PHE A 184 -70.73 -15.49 10.11
C PHE A 184 -71.58 -15.54 11.39
N ALA A 185 -70.97 -15.54 12.57
CA ALA A 185 -71.68 -15.55 13.85
C ALA A 185 -72.52 -14.27 14.07
N ILE A 186 -71.97 -13.10 13.76
CA ILE A 186 -72.69 -11.82 13.82
C ILE A 186 -73.82 -11.81 12.78
N GLY A 187 -73.56 -12.26 11.55
CA GLY A 187 -74.59 -12.37 10.52
C GLY A 187 -75.73 -13.31 10.92
N ALA A 188 -75.42 -14.47 11.51
CA ALA A 188 -76.42 -15.41 12.01
C ALA A 188 -77.23 -14.81 13.18
N ARG A 189 -76.57 -14.13 14.13
CA ARG A 189 -77.25 -13.41 15.23
C ARG A 189 -78.13 -12.29 14.71
N ALA A 190 -77.63 -11.46 13.79
CA ALA A 190 -78.39 -10.36 13.19
C ALA A 190 -79.60 -10.87 12.40
N ARG A 191 -79.50 -11.99 11.68
CA ARG A 191 -80.66 -12.64 11.04
C ARG A 191 -81.65 -13.17 12.06
N ALA A 192 -81.17 -13.84 13.11
CA ALA A 192 -82.03 -14.34 14.18
C ALA A 192 -82.75 -13.18 14.90
N GLU A 193 -82.06 -12.08 15.18
CA GLU A 193 -82.63 -10.87 15.77
C GLU A 193 -83.62 -10.18 14.81
N ALA A 194 -83.32 -10.11 13.51
CA ALA A 194 -84.22 -9.59 12.50
C ALA A 194 -85.50 -10.43 12.39
N GLU A 195 -85.41 -11.76 12.40
CA GLU A 195 -86.56 -12.67 12.43
C GLU A 195 -87.37 -12.55 13.73
N GLN A 196 -86.69 -12.39 14.88
CA GLN A 196 -87.35 -12.15 16.16
C GLN A 196 -88.08 -10.80 16.18
N MET A 197 -87.46 -9.74 15.65
CA MET A 197 -88.10 -8.43 15.52
C MET A 197 -89.26 -8.46 14.54
N ALA A 198 -89.16 -9.18 13.42
CA ALA A 198 -90.25 -9.35 12.47
C ALA A 198 -91.44 -10.07 13.11
N LYS A 199 -91.19 -11.18 13.83
CA LYS A 199 -92.24 -11.90 14.58
C LYS A 199 -92.86 -11.05 15.69
N LYS A 200 -92.05 -10.24 16.39
CA LYS A 200 -92.57 -9.25 17.36
C LYS A 200 -93.42 -8.19 16.66
N ALA A 201 -93.01 -7.68 15.50
CA ALA A 201 -93.76 -6.69 14.74
C ALA A 201 -95.10 -7.26 14.23
N GLU A 202 -95.14 -8.51 13.77
CA GLU A 202 -96.38 -9.23 13.42
C GLU A 202 -97.28 -9.44 14.64
N ALA A 203 -96.70 -9.79 15.80
CA ALA A 203 -97.46 -9.87 17.05
C ALA A 203 -98.05 -8.50 17.43
N PHE A 204 -97.29 -7.40 17.35
CA PHE A 204 -97.77 -6.05 17.62
C PHE A 204 -98.86 -5.58 16.65
N GLN A 205 -98.84 -6.03 15.39
CA GLN A 205 -99.92 -5.75 14.42
C GLN A 205 -101.24 -6.40 14.84
N LEU A 206 -101.21 -7.65 15.32
CA LEU A 206 -102.39 -8.32 15.85
C LEU A 206 -102.89 -7.70 17.17
N TYR A 207 -102.02 -7.07 17.95
CA TYR A 207 -102.39 -6.33 19.17
C TYR A 207 -102.86 -4.88 18.92
N GLN A 208 -102.86 -4.35 17.69
CA GLN A 208 -103.25 -2.95 17.42
C GLN A 208 -104.71 -2.62 17.72
N GLU A 209 -105.63 -3.59 17.70
CA GLU A 209 -107.04 -3.36 18.10
C GLU A 209 -107.25 -3.40 19.61
N ALA A 210 -106.37 -4.06 20.38
CA ALA A 210 -106.48 -4.19 21.84
C ALA A 210 -105.58 -3.20 22.61
N ALA A 211 -104.40 -2.85 22.08
CA ALA A 211 -103.42 -1.98 22.73
C ALA A 211 -103.83 -0.49 22.75
N GLN A 212 -104.71 -0.05 21.83
CA GLN A 212 -105.21 1.33 21.84
C GLN A 212 -106.17 1.59 23.02
N LEU A 213 -106.88 0.56 23.50
CA LEU A 213 -107.76 0.68 24.65
C LEU A 213 -106.96 0.62 25.98
N ASP A 214 -105.97 -0.27 26.04
CA ASP A 214 -105.18 -0.52 27.24
C ASP A 214 -104.20 0.63 27.54
N MET A 215 -103.58 1.22 26.50
CA MET A 215 -102.71 2.40 26.66
C MET A 215 -103.49 3.66 27.07
N LEU A 216 -104.78 3.75 26.71
CA LEU A 216 -105.71 4.81 27.18
C LEU A 216 -106.13 4.57 28.63
N LEU A 217 -106.42 3.33 29.04
CA LEU A 217 -106.72 2.97 30.43
C LEU A 217 -105.53 3.16 31.38
N GLU A 218 -104.30 2.87 30.95
CA GLU A 218 -103.07 3.07 31.74
C GLU A 218 -102.64 4.55 31.84
N LYS A 219 -102.90 5.35 30.80
CA LYS A 219 -102.54 6.78 30.78
C LYS A 219 -103.58 7.69 31.41
N LEU A 220 -104.84 7.26 31.53
CA LEU A 220 -105.92 7.98 32.22
C LEU A 220 -105.59 8.35 33.68
N PRO A 221 -105.02 7.45 34.53
CA PRO A 221 -104.61 7.84 35.87
C PRO A 221 -103.46 8.86 35.90
N GLN A 222 -102.53 8.83 34.94
CA GLN A 222 -101.43 9.82 34.87
C GLN A 222 -101.95 11.23 34.50
N VAL A 223 -102.98 11.31 33.65
CA VAL A 223 -103.67 12.58 33.34
C VAL A 223 -104.52 13.04 34.52
N ALA A 224 -105.20 12.12 35.23
CA ALA A 224 -105.95 12.44 36.44
C ALA A 224 -105.03 12.92 37.60
N GLU A 225 -103.83 12.36 37.72
CA GLU A 225 -102.83 12.71 38.72
C GLU A 225 -102.23 14.11 38.48
N GLU A 226 -101.87 14.45 37.23
CA GLU A 226 -101.43 15.79 36.82
C GLU A 226 -102.52 16.86 36.97
N ILE A 227 -103.79 16.53 36.72
CA ILE A 227 -104.92 17.45 36.94
C ILE A 227 -105.23 17.64 38.44
N SER A 228 -104.94 16.65 39.29
CA SER A 228 -105.12 16.73 40.75
C SER A 228 -103.93 17.33 41.51
N GLY A 229 -102.75 17.39 40.89
CA GLY A 229 -101.51 17.92 41.47
C GLY A 229 -101.61 19.33 42.08
N PRO A 230 -102.33 20.29 41.45
CA PRO A 230 -102.50 21.63 42.03
C PRO A 230 -103.47 21.68 43.22
N LEU A 231 -104.36 20.70 43.38
CA LEU A 231 -105.31 20.64 44.51
C LEU A 231 -104.67 20.01 45.76
N THR A 232 -103.77 19.04 45.60
CA THR A 232 -103.06 18.39 46.73
C THR A 232 -101.88 19.23 47.25
N SER A 233 -101.33 20.13 46.44
CA SER A 233 -100.18 20.98 46.82
C SER A 233 -100.57 22.31 47.50
N ALA A 234 -101.87 22.60 47.65
CA ALA A 234 -102.39 23.81 48.27
C ALA A 234 -102.76 23.59 49.76
N ASN A 235 -101.77 23.36 50.63
CA ASN A 235 -101.98 23.12 52.07
C ASN A 235 -102.49 24.34 52.88
N LYS A 236 -102.73 25.49 52.24
CA LYS A 236 -103.35 26.66 52.87
C LYS A 236 -103.97 27.61 51.84
N ILE A 237 -105.23 27.37 51.47
CA ILE A 237 -106.04 28.39 50.78
C ILE A 237 -106.48 29.42 51.83
N THR A 238 -105.72 30.51 51.94
CA THR A 238 -106.07 31.63 52.81
C THR A 238 -107.03 32.54 52.05
N MET A 239 -108.33 32.27 52.18
CA MET A 239 -109.37 33.10 51.60
C MET A 239 -109.61 34.31 52.52
N VAL A 240 -109.03 35.45 52.16
CA VAL A 240 -109.23 36.70 52.91
C VAL A 240 -110.56 37.31 52.47
N SER A 241 -111.60 37.10 53.28
CA SER A 241 -112.88 37.82 53.14
C SER A 241 -112.91 38.97 54.14
N SER A 242 -112.70 40.19 53.65
CA SER A 242 -113.34 41.38 54.22
C SER A 242 -114.77 41.40 53.66
N GLY A 243 -115.80 41.49 54.51
CA GLY A 243 -117.23 41.44 54.12
C GLY A 243 -117.58 42.33 52.91
N SER A 244 -118.61 42.05 52.10
CA SER A 244 -119.85 41.30 52.30
C SER A 244 -120.22 40.48 51.06
N GLY A 245 -120.80 39.28 51.22
CA GLY A 245 -121.34 38.46 50.13
C GLY A 245 -120.75 37.05 50.03
N ALA A 246 -121.61 36.05 49.82
CA ALA A 246 -121.43 34.64 50.16
C ALA A 246 -120.19 33.93 49.59
N VAL A 247 -119.45 33.30 50.50
CA VAL A 247 -118.26 32.46 50.28
C VAL A 247 -118.68 30.98 50.38
N GLY A 248 -118.36 30.18 49.37
CA GLY A 248 -118.66 28.74 49.33
C GLY A 248 -118.32 28.11 47.98
N ALA A 249 -118.26 26.76 47.96
CA ALA A 249 -117.73 25.90 46.90
C ALA A 249 -118.18 26.22 45.45
N ALA A 250 -119.30 26.94 45.27
CA ALA A 250 -119.83 27.36 43.97
C ALA A 250 -118.89 28.27 43.14
N LYS A 251 -118.00 29.06 43.77
CA LYS A 251 -116.98 29.83 43.03
C LYS A 251 -115.79 28.97 42.60
N VAL A 252 -115.45 27.92 43.37
CA VAL A 252 -114.38 26.97 43.02
C VAL A 252 -114.86 26.06 41.88
N THR A 253 -116.10 25.56 41.93
CA THR A 253 -116.67 24.85 40.78
C THR A 253 -116.87 25.76 39.56
N GLY A 254 -117.19 27.04 39.78
CA GLY A 254 -117.27 28.05 38.70
C GLY A 254 -115.93 28.33 38.03
N GLU A 255 -114.85 28.53 38.81
CA GLU A 255 -113.49 28.72 38.28
C GLU A 255 -112.92 27.44 37.63
N VAL A 256 -113.27 26.25 38.12
CA VAL A 256 -112.90 24.97 37.48
C VAL A 256 -113.65 24.77 36.16
N LEU A 257 -114.93 25.14 36.08
CA LEU A 257 -115.68 25.15 34.82
C LEU A 257 -115.12 26.18 33.81
N ASP A 258 -114.61 27.31 34.30
CA ASP A 258 -113.96 28.34 33.45
C ASP A 258 -112.54 27.93 32.99
N ILE A 259 -111.85 27.07 33.75
CA ILE A 259 -110.60 26.42 33.33
C ILE A 259 -110.88 25.31 32.32
N LEU A 260 -111.96 24.54 32.50
CA LEU A 260 -112.39 23.51 31.55
C LEU A 260 -112.85 24.09 30.21
N SER A 261 -113.46 25.27 30.20
CA SER A 261 -113.83 25.96 28.96
C SER A 261 -112.63 26.56 28.22
N ARG A 262 -111.54 26.89 28.92
CA ARG A 262 -110.29 27.44 28.36
C ARG A 262 -109.21 26.40 28.06
N LEU A 263 -109.37 25.17 28.53
CA LEU A 263 -108.48 24.06 28.26
C LEU A 263 -108.35 23.73 26.75
N PRO A 264 -109.42 23.75 25.94
CA PRO A 264 -109.31 23.50 24.50
C PRO A 264 -108.43 24.53 23.78
N GLU A 265 -108.59 25.83 24.06
CA GLU A 265 -107.77 26.91 23.46
C GLU A 265 -106.31 26.86 23.94
N SER A 266 -106.05 26.39 25.16
CA SER A 266 -104.70 26.35 25.73
C SER A 266 -103.88 25.16 25.20
N VAL A 267 -104.54 24.03 24.93
CA VAL A 267 -103.93 22.88 24.24
C VAL A 267 -103.63 23.24 22.78
N GLU A 268 -104.54 23.95 22.10
CA GLU A 268 -104.35 24.40 20.72
C GLU A 268 -103.14 25.35 20.57
N ARG A 269 -102.91 26.24 21.55
CA ARG A 269 -101.76 27.16 21.56
C ARG A 269 -100.42 26.50 21.93
N LEU A 270 -100.42 25.36 22.62
CA LEU A 270 -99.21 24.66 23.04
C LEU A 270 -98.81 23.51 22.10
N THR A 271 -99.77 22.86 21.42
CA THR A 271 -99.48 21.76 20.49
C THR A 271 -99.55 22.19 19.02
N GLY A 272 -100.09 23.38 18.73
CA GLY A 272 -100.23 23.91 17.37
C GLY A 272 -101.28 23.16 16.52
N ILE A 273 -102.11 22.31 17.14
CA ILE A 273 -103.11 21.51 16.45
C ILE A 273 -104.51 21.93 16.90
N SER A 274 -105.27 22.52 15.98
CA SER A 274 -106.69 22.84 16.13
C SER A 274 -107.55 21.58 16.03
N ILE A 275 -108.23 21.20 17.12
CA ILE A 275 -109.22 20.09 17.13
C ILE A 275 -110.47 20.40 16.28
N SER A 276 -110.65 21.63 15.83
CA SER A 276 -111.67 22.03 14.86
C SER A 276 -111.31 21.77 13.38
N GLN A 277 -110.13 21.19 13.07
CA GLN A 277 -109.69 21.00 11.67
C GLN A 277 -109.11 19.62 11.28
N VAL A 278 -109.03 18.61 12.16
CA VAL A 278 -108.60 17.27 11.72
C VAL A 278 -109.80 16.47 11.18
N ARG A 279 -110.26 16.87 9.99
CA ARG A 279 -111.15 16.09 9.11
C ARG A 279 -110.31 15.09 8.30
N PHE A 280 -110.79 13.85 8.25
CA PHE A 280 -110.44 12.79 7.30
C PHE A 280 -109.92 13.28 5.93
N SER A 281 -108.69 12.87 5.56
CA SER A 281 -108.23 12.76 4.17
C SER A 281 -107.25 11.58 4.08
N ARG A 282 -107.75 10.36 3.85
CA ARG A 282 -107.89 9.69 2.55
C ARG A 282 -106.54 9.33 1.89
N VAL A 283 -106.20 8.06 2.10
CA VAL A 283 -105.43 7.12 1.27
C VAL A 283 -105.21 7.56 -0.19
N GLY A 284 -103.97 7.45 -0.66
CA GLY A 284 -103.60 7.43 -2.09
C GLY A 284 -102.20 6.80 -2.29
N PRO A 285 -101.95 6.03 -3.36
CA PRO A 285 -101.16 4.79 -3.26
C PRO A 285 -99.71 4.86 -3.77
N VAL A 286 -99.02 3.79 -3.37
CA VAL A 286 -97.77 3.16 -3.81
C VAL A 286 -97.53 3.18 -5.32
N GLN A 287 -96.28 3.47 -5.72
CA GLN A 287 -95.54 2.71 -6.74
C GLN A 287 -94.22 2.25 -6.13
#